data_AF-A0A6L8CME3-F1
#
_entry.id   AF-A0A6L8CME3-F1
#
_cell.length_a   1.000
_cell.length_b   1.000
_cell.length_c   1.000
_cell.angle_alpha   90.00
_cell.angle_beta   90.00
_cell.angle_gamma   90.00
#
_symmetry.space_group_name_H-M   'P 1'
#
loop_
_entity.id
_entity.type
_entity.pdbx_description
1 polymer ?
#
loop_
_entity_poly.entity_id
_entity_poly.type
_entity_poly.pdbx_seq_one_letter_code
_entity_poly.pdbx_strand_id
1 'polypeptide(L)'
;MNELQDETTGWDGDSTSLPMTPAVAEVQAGVGQLVMEHGEYVPLELLLAMNFLDYENYRSWREGRCRTLDDILSDESDDMRELLGTAGAWAAELGLEPEAMEFHGWWENAGAVLAASSDPALDRMLRIRFRRGREDEQTDLFLDTAPARAVTRLVDALAEGDAGKSWEELANLDR
;
A
#
# COMPACT_ATOMS: atom_id res chain seq x y z
N MET A 1 58.49 -19.29 20.48
CA MET A 1 58.74 -18.35 19.38
C MET A 1 58.13 -18.98 18.15
N ASN A 2 56.93 -18.48 17.81
CA ASN A 2 56.00 -18.76 16.72
C ASN A 2 56.00 -20.09 15.96
N GLU A 3 54.90 -20.82 16.17
CA GLU A 3 54.09 -21.50 15.17
C GLU A 3 53.84 -20.62 13.93
N LEU A 4 53.98 -21.23 12.74
CA LEU A 4 53.28 -20.81 11.53
C LEU A 4 52.80 -22.08 10.83
N GLN A 5 51.55 -22.45 11.13
CA GLN A 5 50.72 -23.30 10.30
C GLN A 5 50.28 -22.45 9.10
N ASP A 6 50.67 -22.87 7.90
CA ASP A 6 50.19 -22.32 6.63
C ASP A 6 48.98 -23.17 6.22
N GLU A 7 47.83 -22.90 6.86
CA GLU A 7 46.53 -23.40 6.40
C GLU A 7 46.02 -22.45 5.31
N THR A 8 46.26 -22.87 4.07
CA THR A 8 45.65 -22.31 2.88
C THR A 8 44.14 -22.47 2.99
N THR A 9 43.50 -21.40 3.47
CA THR A 9 42.06 -21.29 3.63
C THR A 9 41.40 -21.44 2.26
N GLY A 10 40.62 -22.50 2.11
CA GLY A 10 39.69 -22.71 1.02
C GLY A 10 38.76 -21.51 0.92
N TRP A 11 38.78 -20.87 -0.24
CA TRP A 11 37.75 -19.92 -0.64
C TRP A 11 36.55 -20.74 -1.08
N ASP A 12 35.77 -21.23 -0.12
CA ASP A 12 34.43 -21.73 -0.40
C ASP A 12 33.59 -20.52 -0.77
N GLY A 13 33.28 -20.42 -2.07
CA GLY A 13 32.23 -19.56 -2.59
C GLY A 13 30.89 -20.07 -2.07
N ASP A 14 30.64 -19.84 -0.79
CA ASP A 14 29.30 -19.93 -0.23
C ASP A 14 28.50 -18.78 -0.85
N SER A 15 27.81 -19.11 -1.94
CA SER A 15 26.63 -18.36 -2.34
C SER A 15 25.60 -18.60 -1.25
N THR A 16 25.76 -17.89 -0.12
CA THR A 16 24.74 -17.82 0.90
C THR A 16 23.55 -17.12 0.21
N SER A 17 22.60 -17.91 -0.28
CA SER A 17 21.22 -17.44 -0.41
C SER A 17 20.88 -16.86 0.96
N LEU A 18 20.89 -15.53 1.05
CA LEU A 18 20.40 -14.84 2.23
C LEU A 18 18.99 -15.38 2.48
N PRO A 19 18.65 -15.80 3.72
CA PRO A 19 17.28 -16.16 4.01
C PRO A 19 16.40 -14.96 3.64
N MET A 20 15.38 -15.18 2.82
CA MET A 20 14.40 -14.15 2.42
C MET A 20 13.56 -13.68 3.62
N THR A 21 13.73 -14.30 4.80
CA THR A 21 13.14 -13.87 6.06
C THR A 21 13.99 -12.80 6.74
N PRO A 22 13.64 -11.50 6.62
CA PRO A 22 14.30 -10.46 7.39
C PRO A 22 14.05 -10.71 8.88
N ALA A 23 14.99 -10.28 9.72
CA ALA A 23 14.80 -10.40 11.15
C ALA A 23 13.53 -9.65 11.57
N VAL A 24 12.77 -10.17 12.54
CA VAL A 24 11.56 -9.53 13.08
C VAL A 24 11.80 -8.05 13.43
N ALA A 25 12.99 -7.72 13.95
CA ALA A 25 13.38 -6.35 14.25
C ALA A 25 13.47 -5.43 13.02
N GLU A 26 13.89 -5.95 11.86
CA GLU A 26 13.95 -5.20 10.61
C GLU A 26 12.55 -4.92 10.07
N VAL A 27 11.64 -5.91 10.14
CA VAL A 27 10.22 -5.73 9.80
C VAL A 27 9.57 -4.67 10.68
N GLN A 28 9.80 -4.74 12.00
CA GLN A 28 9.30 -3.75 12.95
C GLN A 28 9.85 -2.34 12.70
N ALA A 29 11.14 -2.24 12.37
CA ALA A 29 11.77 -0.96 12.02
C ALA A 29 11.18 -0.38 10.73
N GLY A 30 10.99 -1.21 9.70
CA GLY A 30 10.36 -0.80 8.44
C GLY A 30 8.92 -0.32 8.61
N VAL A 31 8.10 -1.08 9.34
CA VAL A 31 6.72 -0.66 9.70
C VAL A 31 6.74 0.64 10.50
N GLY A 32 7.62 0.75 11.50
CA GLY A 32 7.76 1.97 12.31
C GLY A 32 8.12 3.20 11.48
N GLN A 33 9.04 3.05 10.52
CA GLN A 33 9.42 4.12 9.60
C GLN A 33 8.25 4.53 8.69
N LEU A 34 7.54 3.57 8.09
CA LEU A 34 6.39 3.87 7.23
C LEU A 34 5.28 4.61 7.99
N VAL A 35 4.97 4.17 9.21
CA VAL A 35 3.97 4.82 10.05
C VAL A 35 4.43 6.23 10.47
N MET A 36 5.73 6.44 10.66
CA MET A 36 6.27 7.76 10.97
C MET A 36 6.24 8.72 9.76
N GLU A 37 6.55 8.21 8.57
CA GLU A 37 6.65 9.02 7.33
C GLU A 37 5.28 9.28 6.68
N HIS A 38 4.42 8.27 6.60
CA HIS A 38 3.14 8.31 5.90
C HIS A 38 1.92 8.34 6.83
N GLY A 39 2.11 8.08 8.13
CA GLY A 39 1.00 7.97 9.08
C GLY A 39 0.19 6.67 8.94
N GLU A 40 0.57 5.81 7.99
CA GLU A 40 -0.06 4.54 7.69
C GLU A 40 0.99 3.49 7.31
N TYR A 41 0.67 2.23 7.56
CA TYR A 41 1.40 1.07 7.10
C TYR A 41 0.63 0.43 5.95
N VAL A 42 1.25 0.35 4.78
CA VAL A 42 0.72 -0.36 3.62
C VAL A 42 1.67 -1.53 3.31
N PRO A 43 1.16 -2.77 3.23
CA PRO A 43 1.96 -3.97 2.92
C PRO A 43 2.89 -3.81 1.72
N LEU A 44 2.39 -3.25 0.62
CA LEU A 44 3.19 -3.06 -0.59
C LEU A 44 4.33 -2.05 -0.41
N GLU A 45 4.12 -0.98 0.34
CA GLU A 45 5.16 0.01 0.64
C GLU A 45 6.27 -0.60 1.50
N LEU A 46 5.93 -1.54 2.37
CA LEU A 46 6.93 -2.31 3.13
C LEU A 46 7.75 -3.22 2.22
N LEU A 47 7.13 -3.87 1.24
CA LEU A 47 7.86 -4.66 0.23
C LEU A 47 8.78 -3.80 -0.62
N LEU A 48 8.36 -2.57 -0.97
CA LEU A 48 9.21 -1.58 -1.64
C LEU A 48 10.37 -1.15 -0.74
N ALA A 49 10.10 -0.83 0.53
CA ALA A 49 11.11 -0.37 1.49
C ALA A 49 12.16 -1.44 1.80
N MET A 50 11.78 -2.71 1.83
CA MET A 50 12.69 -3.85 2.03
C MET A 50 13.29 -4.40 0.73
N ASN A 51 13.03 -3.76 -0.41
CA ASN A 51 13.56 -4.15 -1.72
C ASN A 51 13.15 -5.58 -2.15
N PHE A 52 12.02 -6.08 -1.66
CA PHE A 52 11.37 -7.30 -2.16
C PHE A 52 10.56 -7.03 -3.43
N LEU A 53 10.09 -5.80 -3.58
CA LEU A 53 9.42 -5.32 -4.78
C LEU A 53 10.19 -4.10 -5.30
N ASP A 54 10.57 -4.12 -6.58
CA ASP A 54 11.15 -2.95 -7.21
C ASP A 54 10.05 -1.98 -7.64
N TYR A 55 10.36 -0.68 -7.63
CA TYR A 55 9.41 0.33 -8.04
C TYR A 55 8.97 0.18 -9.52
N GLU A 56 9.84 -0.31 -10.40
CA GLU A 56 9.51 -0.57 -11.80
C GLU A 56 8.48 -1.70 -11.95
N ASN A 57 8.61 -2.73 -11.12
CA ASN A 57 7.70 -3.86 -11.06
C ASN A 57 6.34 -3.45 -10.48
N TYR A 58 6.35 -2.69 -9.38
CA TYR A 58 5.15 -2.08 -8.81
C TYR A 58 4.43 -1.20 -9.83
N ARG A 59 5.15 -0.32 -10.53
CA ARG A 59 4.58 0.52 -11.59
C ARG A 59 3.97 -0.32 -12.72
N SER A 60 4.67 -1.36 -13.17
CA SER A 60 4.20 -2.24 -14.26
C SER A 60 2.90 -2.96 -13.88
N TRP A 61 2.77 -3.38 -12.62
CA TRP A 61 1.52 -3.92 -12.09
C TRP A 61 0.42 -2.85 -12.02
N ARG A 62 0.72 -1.63 -11.55
CA ARG A 62 -0.25 -0.51 -11.51
C ARG A 62 -0.72 -0.10 -12.91
N GLU A 63 0.15 -0.17 -13.90
CA GLU A 63 -0.17 0.07 -15.31
C GLU A 63 -0.90 -1.11 -15.96
N GLY A 64 -1.09 -2.23 -15.25
CA GLY A 64 -1.78 -3.45 -15.72
C GLY A 64 -0.99 -4.25 -16.77
N ARG A 65 0.34 -4.06 -16.84
CA ARG A 65 1.22 -4.91 -17.66
C ARG A 65 1.36 -6.32 -17.07
N CYS A 66 1.25 -6.43 -15.75
CA CYS A 66 1.22 -7.69 -15.00
C CYS A 66 -0.17 -7.85 -14.37
N ARG A 67 -0.70 -9.07 -14.35
CA ARG A 67 -2.04 -9.33 -13.81
C ARG A 67 -2.03 -9.36 -12.29
N THR A 68 -0.99 -9.94 -11.70
CA THR A 68 -0.75 -9.96 -10.26
C THR A 68 0.73 -9.73 -9.97
N LEU A 69 1.06 -9.45 -8.71
CA LEU A 69 2.44 -9.31 -8.28
C LEU A 69 3.13 -10.67 -8.12
N ASP A 70 2.42 -11.80 -8.10
CA ASP A 70 3.05 -13.15 -8.01
C ASP A 70 3.84 -13.51 -9.25
N ASP A 71 3.50 -12.92 -10.41
CA ASP A 71 4.30 -13.10 -11.63
C ASP A 71 5.72 -12.51 -11.47
N ILE A 72 5.92 -11.65 -10.46
CA ILE A 72 7.13 -10.87 -10.23
C ILE A 72 7.79 -11.22 -8.89
N LEU A 73 6.99 -11.44 -7.85
CA LEU A 73 7.42 -11.93 -6.56
C LEU A 73 7.66 -13.44 -6.72
N SER A 74 8.93 -13.86 -6.64
CA SER A 74 9.33 -15.27 -6.67
C SER A 74 8.47 -16.13 -5.73
N ASP A 75 8.34 -17.43 -6.04
CA ASP A 75 7.43 -18.46 -5.49
C ASP A 75 7.54 -18.75 -3.97
N GLU A 76 8.08 -17.82 -3.17
CA GLU A 76 8.27 -17.89 -1.72
C GLU A 76 7.09 -17.22 -0.98
N SER A 77 5.87 -17.59 -1.40
CA SER A 77 4.61 -17.05 -0.86
C SER A 77 4.42 -17.29 0.64
N ASP A 78 5.06 -18.31 1.22
CA ASP A 78 4.98 -18.61 2.66
C ASP A 78 5.81 -17.63 3.51
N ASP A 79 7.04 -17.30 3.09
CA ASP A 79 7.89 -16.33 3.78
C ASP A 79 7.27 -14.92 3.75
N MET A 80 6.64 -14.59 2.61
CA MET A 80 5.87 -13.35 2.45
C MET A 80 4.70 -13.27 3.44
N ARG A 81 3.97 -14.37 3.64
CA ARG A 81 2.86 -14.41 4.60
C ARG A 81 3.35 -14.26 6.03
N GLU A 82 4.46 -14.89 6.40
CA GLU A 82 5.04 -14.76 7.73
C GLU A 82 5.50 -13.31 8.01
N LEU A 83 6.14 -12.70 7.01
CA LEU A 83 6.56 -11.30 7.06
C LEU A 83 5.36 -10.36 7.25
N LEU A 84 4.33 -10.49 6.40
CA LEU A 84 3.15 -9.63 6.45
C LEU A 84 2.33 -9.87 7.73
N GLY A 85 2.30 -11.10 8.23
CA GLY A 85 1.70 -11.46 9.51
C GLY A 85 2.42 -10.79 10.68
N THR A 86 3.75 -10.83 10.69
CA THR A 86 4.59 -10.17 11.70
C THR A 86 4.41 -8.64 11.68
N ALA A 87 4.43 -8.05 10.48
CA ALA A 87 4.21 -6.62 10.29
C ALA A 87 2.81 -6.18 10.74
N GLY A 88 1.77 -6.95 10.39
CA GLY A 88 0.39 -6.67 10.79
C GLY A 88 0.17 -6.81 12.30
N ALA A 89 0.76 -7.82 12.93
CA ALA A 89 0.71 -7.98 14.39
C ALA A 89 1.37 -6.80 15.10
N TRP A 90 2.55 -6.38 14.64
CA TRP A 90 3.23 -5.20 15.19
C TRP A 90 2.45 -3.91 14.97
N ALA A 91 1.87 -3.71 13.78
CA ALA A 91 1.02 -2.56 13.49
C ALA A 91 -0.20 -2.50 14.44
N ALA A 92 -0.82 -3.64 14.74
CA ALA A 92 -1.90 -3.73 15.72
C ALA A 92 -1.42 -3.41 17.15
N GLU A 93 -0.23 -3.87 17.55
CA GLU A 93 0.38 -3.51 18.84
C GLU A 93 0.67 -2.01 18.96
N LEU A 94 0.98 -1.33 17.86
CA LEU A 94 1.12 0.12 17.79
C LEU A 94 -0.21 0.88 17.88
N GLY A 95 -1.34 0.17 17.97
CA GLY A 95 -2.69 0.76 18.04
C GLY A 95 -3.20 1.24 16.67
N LEU A 96 -2.68 0.69 15.57
CA LEU A 96 -3.20 0.94 14.23
C LEU A 96 -4.38 -0.01 13.96
N GLU A 97 -5.38 0.50 13.27
CA GLU A 97 -6.55 -0.26 12.89
C GLU A 97 -6.40 -0.79 11.46
N PRO A 98 -6.68 -2.09 11.22
CA PRO A 98 -6.69 -2.65 9.88
C PRO A 98 -7.89 -2.11 9.09
N GLU A 99 -7.62 -1.54 7.91
CA GLU A 99 -8.59 -1.02 6.97
C GLU A 99 -8.38 -1.72 5.62
N ALA A 100 -9.45 -2.28 5.06
CA ALA A 100 -9.41 -2.84 3.72
C ALA A 100 -9.26 -1.71 2.70
N MET A 101 -8.32 -1.88 1.77
CA MET A 101 -8.08 -0.96 0.67
C MET A 101 -8.17 -1.67 -0.68
N GLU A 102 -8.59 -0.93 -1.70
CA GLU A 102 -8.59 -1.39 -3.07
C GLU A 102 -7.44 -0.72 -3.84
N PHE A 103 -6.73 -1.51 -4.63
CA PHE A 103 -5.74 -0.99 -5.56
C PHE A 103 -6.39 -0.74 -6.90
N HIS A 104 -6.40 0.52 -7.34
CA HIS A 104 -6.84 0.88 -8.69
C HIS A 104 -5.64 0.99 -9.63
N GLY A 105 -5.83 0.63 -10.89
CA GLY A 105 -4.80 0.82 -11.91
C GLY A 105 -4.47 2.30 -12.14
N TRP A 106 -3.40 2.55 -12.89
CA TRP A 106 -2.97 3.86 -13.34
C TRP A 106 -3.27 4.06 -14.83
N TRP A 107 -3.41 5.32 -15.25
CA TRP A 107 -3.65 5.76 -16.63
C TRP A 107 -4.73 4.96 -17.38
N GLU A 108 -4.34 4.14 -18.35
CA GLU A 108 -5.25 3.37 -19.21
C GLU A 108 -6.03 2.31 -18.41
N ASN A 109 -5.56 1.97 -17.20
CA ASN A 109 -6.22 1.09 -16.24
C ASN A 109 -6.82 1.84 -15.03
N ALA A 110 -6.98 3.17 -15.09
CA ALA A 110 -7.42 4.04 -13.98
C ALA A 110 -8.83 3.79 -13.40
N GLY A 111 -9.53 2.74 -13.82
CA GLY A 111 -10.80 2.30 -13.22
C GLY A 111 -10.85 0.81 -12.90
N ALA A 112 -9.78 0.06 -13.18
CA ALA A 112 -9.73 -1.36 -12.92
C ALA A 112 -9.25 -1.62 -11.49
N VAL A 113 -9.99 -2.43 -10.74
CA VAL A 113 -9.52 -2.96 -9.46
C VAL A 113 -8.47 -4.04 -9.77
N LEU A 114 -7.25 -3.81 -9.31
CA LEU A 114 -6.12 -4.70 -9.51
C LEU A 114 -6.09 -5.75 -8.40
N ALA A 115 -5.77 -6.99 -8.77
CA ALA A 115 -5.42 -8.06 -7.84
C ALA A 115 -3.94 -7.98 -7.50
N ALA A 116 -3.61 -7.93 -6.21
CA ALA A 116 -2.23 -7.93 -5.75
C ALA A 116 -1.64 -9.34 -5.87
N SER A 117 -2.44 -10.38 -5.60
CA SER A 117 -2.03 -11.78 -5.71
C SER A 117 -3.12 -12.67 -6.32
N SER A 118 -2.70 -13.76 -6.93
CA SER A 118 -3.52 -14.88 -7.42
C SER A 118 -3.99 -15.75 -6.26
N ASP A 119 -3.27 -15.74 -5.12
CA ASP A 119 -3.71 -16.34 -3.89
C ASP A 119 -4.67 -15.41 -3.13
N PRO A 120 -5.94 -15.80 -2.93
CA PRO A 120 -6.90 -14.97 -2.21
C PRO A 120 -6.51 -14.66 -0.76
N ALA A 121 -5.69 -15.51 -0.11
CA ALA A 121 -5.24 -15.24 1.25
C ALA A 121 -4.20 -14.12 1.27
N LEU A 122 -3.17 -14.22 0.43
CA LEU A 122 -2.14 -13.21 0.28
C LEU A 122 -2.69 -11.88 -0.27
N ASP A 123 -3.60 -11.93 -1.26
CA ASP A 123 -4.26 -10.75 -1.82
C ASP A 123 -5.03 -9.97 -0.74
N ARG A 124 -5.75 -10.68 0.14
CA ARG A 124 -6.41 -10.04 1.29
C ARG A 124 -5.42 -9.38 2.23
N MET A 125 -4.30 -10.04 2.55
CA MET A 125 -3.28 -9.46 3.43
C MET A 125 -2.66 -8.20 2.83
N LEU A 126 -2.35 -8.21 1.53
CA LEU A 126 -1.79 -7.07 0.80
C LEU A 126 -2.76 -5.89 0.70
N ARG A 127 -4.07 -6.16 0.74
CA ARG A 127 -5.15 -5.16 0.74
C ARG A 127 -5.52 -4.64 2.12
N ILE A 128 -4.84 -5.04 3.18
CA ILE A 128 -5.09 -4.48 4.51
C ILE A 128 -4.00 -3.46 4.80
N ARG A 129 -4.37 -2.18 4.78
CA ARG A 129 -3.52 -1.13 5.34
C ARG A 129 -3.83 -0.95 6.82
N PHE A 130 -2.85 -0.51 7.60
CA PHE A 130 -3.05 -0.18 9.00
C PHE A 130 -2.81 1.30 9.18
N ARG A 131 -3.82 2.03 9.63
CA ARG A 131 -3.70 3.46 9.93
C ARG A 131 -4.15 3.71 11.35
N ARG A 132 -3.73 4.83 11.95
CA ARG A 132 -4.34 5.26 13.21
C ARG A 132 -5.83 5.45 12.96
N GLY A 133 -6.66 4.86 13.82
CA GLY A 133 -8.11 4.98 13.74
C GLY A 133 -8.46 6.45 13.48
N ARG A 134 -9.17 6.71 12.39
CA ARG A 134 -9.84 8.00 12.24
C ARG A 134 -10.87 8.01 13.35
N GLU A 135 -10.55 8.63 14.50
CA GLU A 135 -11.59 9.36 15.20
C GLU A 135 -12.29 10.17 14.12
N ASP A 136 -13.56 9.85 13.94
CA ASP A 136 -14.53 10.32 12.96
C ASP A 136 -14.02 11.36 11.98
N GLU A 137 -14.30 11.14 10.69
CA GLU A 137 -14.43 12.20 9.70
C GLU A 137 -14.83 13.53 10.37
N GLN A 138 -13.83 14.35 10.71
CA GLN A 138 -14.04 15.78 10.83
C GLN A 138 -14.34 16.16 9.39
N THR A 139 -15.62 16.01 9.05
CA THR A 139 -16.26 16.62 7.91
C THR A 139 -15.81 18.06 8.01
N ASP A 140 -14.91 18.42 7.11
CA ASP A 140 -14.16 19.66 7.15
C ASP A 140 -15.16 20.77 7.48
N LEU A 141 -15.07 21.35 8.67
CA LEU A 141 -16.03 22.35 9.14
C LEU A 141 -16.00 23.60 8.22
N PHE A 142 -14.99 23.67 7.34
CA PHE A 142 -14.83 24.65 6.27
C PHE A 142 -15.51 24.27 4.93
N LEU A 143 -15.84 22.98 4.69
CA LEU A 143 -16.57 22.52 3.49
C LEU A 143 -18.09 22.49 3.68
N ASP A 144 -18.61 22.69 4.90
CA ASP A 144 -20.05 22.82 5.12
C ASP A 144 -20.56 24.26 4.92
N THR A 145 -19.98 24.96 3.95
CA THR A 145 -20.51 26.25 3.50
C THR A 145 -21.54 26.01 2.40
N ALA A 146 -22.67 26.73 2.48
CA ALA A 146 -23.75 26.64 1.47
C ALA A 146 -23.25 26.69 0.00
N PRO A 147 -22.20 27.46 -0.36
CA PRO A 147 -21.65 27.46 -1.71
C PRO A 147 -21.00 26.14 -2.10
N ALA A 148 -20.24 25.49 -1.20
CA ALA A 148 -19.58 24.21 -1.51
C ALA A 148 -20.60 23.10 -1.78
N ARG A 149 -21.72 23.08 -1.03
CA ARG A 149 -22.85 22.17 -1.29
C ARG A 149 -23.53 22.45 -2.63
N ALA A 150 -23.70 23.73 -3.00
CA ALA A 150 -24.33 24.12 -4.25
C ALA A 150 -23.46 23.76 -5.47
N VAL A 151 -22.13 23.89 -5.38
CA VAL A 151 -21.21 23.43 -6.44
C VAL A 151 -21.30 21.92 -6.64
N THR A 152 -21.28 21.13 -5.56
CA THR A 152 -21.41 19.66 -5.68
C THR A 152 -22.73 19.26 -6.32
N ARG A 153 -23.85 19.88 -5.89
CA ARG A 153 -25.18 19.62 -6.48
C ARG A 153 -25.27 20.05 -7.94
N LEU A 154 -24.61 21.14 -8.32
CA LEU A 154 -24.54 21.60 -9.70
C LEU A 154 -23.79 20.59 -10.58
N VAL A 155 -22.66 20.04 -10.08
CA VAL A 155 -21.90 19.00 -10.78
C VAL A 155 -22.73 17.74 -10.97
N ASP A 156 -23.46 17.31 -9.94
CA ASP A 156 -24.36 16.15 -10.03
C ASP A 156 -25.51 16.39 -11.02
N ALA A 157 -26.15 17.56 -10.98
CA ALA A 157 -27.25 17.91 -11.90
C ALA A 157 -26.78 18.00 -13.37
N LEU A 158 -25.56 18.48 -13.61
CA LEU A 158 -24.95 18.51 -14.94
C LEU A 158 -24.59 17.10 -15.42
N ALA A 159 -24.14 16.21 -14.54
CA ALA A 159 -23.86 14.81 -14.86
C ALA A 159 -25.14 14.03 -15.18
N GLU A 160 -26.26 14.36 -14.54
CA GLU A 160 -27.60 13.79 -14.80
C GLU A 160 -28.29 14.39 -16.04
N GLY A 161 -27.75 15.47 -16.62
CA GLY A 161 -28.32 16.12 -17.81
C GLY A 161 -29.58 16.94 -17.54
N ASP A 162 -29.89 17.25 -16.27
CA ASP A 162 -31.07 18.02 -15.87
C ASP A 162 -30.75 19.53 -15.86
N ALA A 163 -30.84 20.13 -17.05
CA ALA A 163 -30.58 21.55 -17.23
C ALA A 163 -31.44 22.46 -16.33
N GLY A 164 -32.64 22.01 -15.93
CA GLY A 164 -33.52 22.80 -15.06
C GLY A 164 -32.93 22.98 -13.66
N LYS A 165 -32.45 21.90 -13.05
CA LYS A 165 -31.80 21.94 -11.73
C LYS A 165 -30.45 22.64 -11.76
N SER A 166 -29.69 22.49 -12.85
CA SER A 166 -28.40 23.18 -12.98
C SER A 166 -28.55 24.71 -12.93
N TRP A 167 -29.59 25.27 -13.56
CA TRP A 167 -29.81 26.72 -13.52
C TRP A 167 -30.24 27.23 -12.14
N GLU A 168 -31.00 26.44 -11.39
CA GLU A 168 -31.46 26.78 -10.05
C GLU A 168 -30.29 26.81 -9.05
N GLU A 169 -29.40 25.83 -9.11
CA GLU A 169 -28.22 25.79 -8.22
C GLU A 169 -27.16 26.85 -8.59
N LEU A 170 -27.08 27.24 -9.86
CA LEU A 170 -26.22 28.35 -10.30
C LEU A 170 -26.69 29.71 -9.75
N ALA A 171 -28.00 29.91 -9.61
CA ALA A 171 -28.57 31.11 -8.98
C ALA A 171 -28.33 31.16 -7.46
N ASN A 172 -28.21 30.00 -6.80
CA ASN A 172 -27.88 29.91 -5.36
C ASN A 172 -26.41 30.22 -5.06
N LEU A 173 -25.53 30.16 -6.05
CA LEU A 173 -24.10 30.49 -5.93
C LEU A 173 -23.79 31.99 -6.05
N ASP A 174 -24.69 32.78 -6.64
CA ASP A 174 -24.48 34.21 -6.94
C ASP A 174 -25.02 35.16 -5.83
N ARG A 175 -25.38 34.62 -4.67
CA ARG A 175 -25.98 35.35 -3.54
C ARG A 175 -25.13 35.29 -2.29
#